data_AF-A0AAE2YFR1-F1
#
_entry.id   AF-A0AAE2YFR1-F1
#
_cell.length_a   1.000
_cell.length_b   1.000
_cell.length_c   1.000
_cell.angle_alpha   90.00
_cell.angle_beta   90.00
_cell.angle_gamma   90.00
#
_symmetry.space_group_name_H-M   'P 1'
#
loop_
_entity.id
_entity.type
_entity.pdbx_description
1 polymer ?
#
loop_
_entity_poly.entity_id
_entity_poly.type
_entity_poly.pdbx_seq_one_letter_code
_entity_poly.pdbx_strand_id
1 'polypeptide(L)'
;MEMALTESQRKVLEKLEKQVQDLTDSLSQKNEELRRKEREVKELEAALSAERKAKEDALKREEELAKKLSEKIREIERKDEVIKRLEERVKALDANLKEANQQDKRKIEELQRKSEELKKAESIVAKKDAVIKKLEEELESIKRREGRLKGILERDLKFRVFLILQESGKRSVGELSKSLGLSAVQLKTIISELKSMGLVELDGENVFAMSE
;
A
#
# COMPACT_ATOMS: atom_id res chain seq x y z
N MET A 1 -47.29 -46.47 127.51
CA MET A 1 -46.24 -45.67 128.18
C MET A 1 -45.62 -44.76 127.13
N GLU A 2 -46.05 -43.50 127.07
CA GLU A 2 -45.33 -42.48 126.33
C GLU A 2 -44.07 -42.12 127.14
N MET A 3 -42.88 -42.38 126.58
CA MET A 3 -41.63 -41.94 127.18
C MET A 3 -41.42 -40.46 126.83
N ALA A 4 -41.49 -39.57 127.82
CA ALA A 4 -41.21 -38.15 127.63
C ALA A 4 -39.68 -37.92 127.49
N LEU A 5 -39.27 -37.29 126.40
CA LEU A 5 -37.88 -36.90 126.11
C LEU A 5 -37.34 -35.93 127.16
N THR A 6 -36.07 -36.11 127.55
CA THR A 6 -35.36 -35.18 128.47
C THR A 6 -35.04 -33.85 127.77
N GLU A 7 -34.90 -32.75 128.51
CA GLU A 7 -34.69 -31.41 127.94
C GLU A 7 -33.41 -31.31 127.07
N SER A 8 -32.37 -32.07 127.41
CA SER A 8 -31.15 -32.18 126.60
C SER A 8 -31.39 -32.91 125.27
N GLN A 9 -32.21 -33.97 125.26
CA GLN A 9 -32.60 -34.67 124.04
C GLN A 9 -33.44 -33.77 123.12
N ARG A 10 -34.32 -32.93 123.68
CA ARG A 10 -35.10 -31.95 122.89
C ARG A 10 -34.20 -30.91 122.20
N LYS A 11 -33.21 -30.35 122.90
CA LYS A 11 -32.26 -29.38 122.32
C LYS A 11 -31.37 -29.97 121.23
N VAL A 12 -31.02 -31.25 121.34
CA VAL A 12 -30.28 -31.98 120.29
C VAL A 12 -31.16 -32.23 119.07
N LEU A 13 -32.41 -32.66 119.28
CA LEU A 13 -33.39 -32.85 118.21
C LEU A 13 -33.64 -31.54 117.46
N GLU A 14 -33.86 -30.43 118.16
CA GLU A 14 -34.08 -29.11 117.53
C GLU A 14 -32.88 -28.65 116.68
N LYS A 15 -31.64 -28.91 117.13
CA LYS A 15 -30.44 -28.63 116.33
C LYS A 15 -30.34 -29.51 115.08
N LEU A 16 -30.66 -30.79 115.22
CA LEU A 16 -30.65 -31.74 114.10
C LEU A 16 -31.76 -31.39 113.09
N GLU A 17 -32.95 -31.03 113.56
CA GLU A 17 -34.06 -30.56 112.73
C GLU A 17 -33.66 -29.31 111.93
N LYS A 18 -33.01 -28.33 112.59
CA LYS A 18 -32.50 -27.14 111.91
C LYS A 18 -31.44 -27.48 110.87
N GLN A 19 -30.50 -28.38 111.17
CA GLN A 19 -29.50 -28.84 110.20
C GLN A 19 -30.13 -29.57 109.02
N VAL A 20 -31.13 -30.42 109.26
CA VAL A 20 -31.88 -31.12 108.21
C VAL A 20 -32.61 -30.11 107.32
N GLN A 21 -33.20 -29.07 107.92
CA GLN A 21 -33.87 -28.00 107.17
C GLN A 21 -32.87 -27.20 106.32
N ASP A 22 -31.76 -26.74 106.89
CA ASP A 22 -30.72 -25.99 106.18
C ASP A 22 -30.13 -26.81 105.01
N LEU A 23 -29.92 -28.12 105.23
CA LEU A 23 -29.47 -29.04 104.18
C LEU A 23 -30.53 -29.24 103.10
N THR A 24 -31.80 -29.33 103.47
CA THR A 24 -32.92 -29.47 102.52
C THR A 24 -33.04 -28.22 101.64
N ASP A 25 -32.92 -27.04 102.23
CA ASP A 25 -32.98 -25.76 101.51
C ASP A 25 -31.77 -25.60 100.58
N SER A 26 -30.57 -25.93 101.05
CA SER A 26 -29.35 -25.94 100.23
C SER A 26 -29.44 -26.92 99.06
N LEU A 27 -29.96 -28.13 99.29
CA LEU A 27 -30.14 -29.14 98.26
C LEU A 27 -31.20 -28.71 97.22
N SER A 28 -32.27 -28.05 97.67
CA SER A 28 -33.28 -27.44 96.79
C SER A 28 -32.66 -26.36 95.89
N GLN A 29 -31.90 -25.42 96.45
CA GLN A 29 -31.22 -24.37 95.70
C GLN A 29 -30.21 -24.94 94.68
N LYS A 30 -29.42 -25.94 95.09
CA LYS A 30 -28.46 -26.60 94.20
C LYS A 30 -29.14 -27.35 93.07
N ASN A 31 -30.29 -27.97 93.30
CA ASN A 31 -31.09 -28.60 92.25
C ASN A 31 -31.66 -27.58 91.26
N GLU A 32 -32.09 -26.40 91.71
CA GLU A 32 -32.50 -25.33 90.79
C GLU A 32 -31.34 -24.79 89.97
N GLU A 33 -30.18 -24.57 90.59
CA GLU A 33 -28.95 -24.16 89.91
C GLU A 33 -28.54 -25.18 88.84
N LEU A 34 -28.59 -26.47 89.16
CA LEU A 34 -28.32 -27.56 88.22
C LEU A 34 -29.27 -27.52 87.02
N ARG A 35 -30.58 -27.38 87.26
CA ARG A 35 -31.58 -27.27 86.17
C ARG A 35 -31.39 -26.02 85.30
N ARG A 36 -30.83 -24.94 85.83
CA ARG A 36 -30.47 -23.75 85.04
C ARG A 36 -29.24 -24.05 84.18
N LYS A 37 -28.20 -24.64 84.77
CA LYS A 37 -26.98 -25.02 84.05
C LYS A 37 -27.23 -26.07 82.96
N GLU A 38 -28.10 -27.05 83.19
CA GLU A 38 -28.51 -28.01 82.17
C GLU A 38 -29.21 -27.35 80.97
N ARG A 39 -29.99 -26.28 81.21
CA ARG A 39 -30.61 -25.49 80.13
C ARG A 39 -29.57 -24.68 79.37
N GLU A 40 -28.68 -23.98 80.07
CA GLU A 40 -27.57 -23.23 79.47
C GLU A 40 -26.69 -24.15 78.60
N VAL A 41 -26.38 -25.36 79.06
CA VAL A 41 -25.59 -26.34 78.29
C VAL A 41 -26.31 -26.73 77.00
N LYS A 42 -27.61 -27.04 77.05
CA LYS A 42 -28.39 -27.38 75.84
C LYS A 42 -28.44 -26.24 74.83
N GLU A 43 -28.59 -25.00 75.30
CA GLU A 43 -28.58 -23.81 74.44
C GLU A 43 -27.20 -23.61 73.79
N LEU A 44 -26.12 -23.77 74.56
CA LEU A 44 -24.75 -23.70 74.04
C LEU A 44 -24.44 -24.81 73.04
N GLU A 45 -24.92 -26.04 73.27
CA GLU A 45 -24.77 -27.16 72.33
C GLU A 45 -25.51 -26.88 71.01
N ALA A 46 -26.73 -26.33 71.09
CA ALA A 46 -27.49 -25.94 69.90
C ALA A 46 -26.79 -24.81 69.13
N ALA A 47 -26.30 -23.78 69.83
CA ALA A 47 -25.55 -22.68 69.23
C ALA A 47 -24.25 -23.17 68.58
N LEU A 48 -23.51 -24.07 69.25
CA LEU A 48 -22.29 -24.66 68.70
C LEU A 48 -22.56 -25.50 67.45
N SER A 49 -23.68 -26.24 67.41
CA SER A 49 -24.10 -26.99 66.23
C SER A 49 -24.41 -26.07 65.04
N ALA A 50 -25.14 -24.97 65.29
CA ALA A 50 -25.45 -23.97 64.27
C ALA A 50 -24.18 -23.28 63.74
N GLU A 51 -23.27 -22.89 64.63
CA GLU A 51 -22.00 -22.25 64.26
C GLU A 51 -21.12 -23.18 63.41
N ARG A 52 -21.06 -24.47 63.77
CA ARG A 52 -20.34 -25.47 62.98
C ARG A 52 -20.88 -25.59 61.55
N LYS A 53 -22.20 -25.61 61.38
CA LYS A 53 -22.83 -25.64 60.06
C LYS A 53 -22.55 -24.37 59.27
N ALA A 54 -22.69 -23.20 59.89
CA ALA A 54 -22.41 -21.92 59.25
C ALA A 54 -20.96 -21.82 58.77
N LYS A 55 -20.01 -22.31 59.59
CA LYS A 55 -18.59 -22.40 59.22
C LYS A 55 -18.36 -23.34 58.04
N GLU A 56 -18.99 -24.50 58.02
CA GLU A 56 -18.87 -25.45 56.90
C GLU A 56 -19.38 -24.83 55.59
N ASP A 57 -20.52 -24.14 55.63
CA ASP A 57 -21.08 -23.45 54.46
C ASP A 57 -20.20 -22.29 54.00
N ALA A 58 -19.60 -21.55 54.93
CA ALA A 58 -18.64 -20.48 54.62
C ALA A 58 -17.40 -21.03 53.92
N LEU A 59 -16.85 -22.16 54.40
CA LEU A 59 -15.70 -22.82 53.78
C LEU A 59 -16.00 -23.28 52.35
N LYS A 60 -17.18 -23.89 52.12
CA LYS A 60 -17.60 -24.29 50.76
C LYS A 60 -17.67 -23.09 49.81
N ARG A 61 -18.24 -21.97 50.28
CA ARG A 61 -18.31 -20.73 49.48
C ARG A 61 -16.93 -20.16 49.19
N GLU A 62 -16.02 -20.19 50.15
CA GLU A 62 -14.64 -19.76 49.98
C GLU A 62 -13.93 -20.59 48.91
N GLU A 63 -14.06 -21.92 48.95
CA GLU A 63 -13.49 -22.82 47.94
C GLU A 63 -14.06 -22.55 46.53
N GLU A 64 -15.36 -22.30 46.41
CA GLU A 64 -15.99 -21.96 45.14
C GLU A 64 -15.47 -20.62 44.59
N LEU A 65 -15.33 -19.61 45.45
CA LEU A 65 -14.78 -18.32 45.07
C LEU A 65 -13.31 -18.42 44.65
N ALA A 66 -12.51 -19.20 45.37
CA ALA A 66 -11.11 -19.45 45.04
C ALA A 66 -10.98 -20.12 43.66
N LYS A 67 -11.83 -21.11 43.34
CA LYS A 67 -11.88 -21.74 42.02
C LYS A 67 -12.23 -20.74 40.91
N LYS A 68 -13.29 -19.95 41.10
CA LYS A 68 -13.69 -18.91 40.14
C LYS A 68 -12.60 -17.87 39.91
N LEU A 69 -11.91 -17.45 40.98
CA LEU A 69 -10.81 -16.51 40.89
C LEU A 69 -9.64 -17.10 40.09
N SER A 70 -9.27 -18.35 40.35
CA SER A 70 -8.22 -19.04 39.59
C SER A 70 -8.55 -19.15 38.10
N GLU A 71 -9.79 -19.47 37.76
CA GLU A 71 -10.25 -19.51 36.37
C GLU A 71 -10.17 -18.13 35.70
N LYS A 72 -10.57 -17.07 36.41
CA LYS A 72 -10.50 -15.69 35.90
C LYS A 72 -9.07 -15.23 35.68
N ILE A 73 -8.13 -15.59 36.56
CA ILE A 73 -6.70 -15.31 36.39
C ILE A 73 -6.19 -15.97 35.11
N ARG A 74 -6.50 -17.25 34.88
CA ARG A 74 -6.12 -17.95 33.64
C ARG A 74 -6.73 -17.31 32.39
N GLU A 75 -7.96 -16.80 32.48
CA GLU A 75 -8.60 -16.07 31.37
C GLU A 75 -7.86 -14.77 31.05
N ILE A 76 -7.42 -14.04 32.08
CA ILE A 76 -6.62 -12.81 31.94
C ILE A 76 -5.27 -13.13 31.29
N GLU A 77 -4.55 -14.13 31.78
CA GLU A 77 -3.25 -14.54 31.22
C GLU A 77 -3.36 -14.87 29.72
N ARG A 78 -4.41 -15.61 29.32
CA ARG A 78 -4.67 -15.91 27.89
C ARG A 78 -4.95 -14.64 27.08
N LYS A 79 -5.71 -13.69 27.63
CA LYS A 79 -5.99 -12.42 26.95
C LYS A 79 -4.73 -11.58 26.81
N ASP A 80 -3.87 -11.56 27.83
CA ASP A 80 -2.59 -10.85 27.78
C ASP A 80 -1.65 -11.44 26.72
N GLU A 81 -1.62 -12.77 26.55
CA GLU A 81 -0.88 -13.40 25.44
C GLU A 81 -1.42 -12.98 24.07
N VAL A 82 -2.74 -12.91 23.91
CA VAL A 82 -3.38 -12.43 22.68
C VAL A 82 -3.04 -10.97 22.42
N ILE A 83 -3.07 -10.12 23.44
CA ILE A 83 -2.70 -8.70 23.34
C ILE A 83 -1.25 -8.56 22.86
N LYS A 84 -0.29 -9.29 23.45
CA LYS A 84 1.12 -9.27 23.02
C LYS A 84 1.28 -9.64 21.55
N ARG A 85 0.61 -10.69 21.08
CA ARG A 85 0.63 -11.09 19.66
C ARG A 85 0.04 -10.01 18.75
N LEU A 86 -1.03 -9.34 19.19
CA LEU A 86 -1.62 -8.23 18.44
C LEU A 86 -0.69 -7.03 18.37
N GLU A 87 -0.01 -6.69 19.47
CA GLU A 87 0.99 -5.60 19.50
C GLU A 87 2.15 -5.86 18.53
N GLU A 88 2.67 -7.09 18.50
CA GLU A 88 3.71 -7.50 17.55
C GLU A 88 3.22 -7.38 16.10
N ARG A 89 1.98 -7.82 15.82
CA ARG A 89 1.37 -7.70 14.48
C ARG A 89 1.19 -6.24 14.07
N VAL A 90 0.79 -5.37 14.99
CA VAL A 90 0.66 -3.92 14.72
C VAL A 90 2.02 -3.32 14.38
N LYS A 91 3.08 -3.66 15.13
CA LYS A 91 4.45 -3.21 14.82
C LYS A 91 4.92 -3.66 13.43
N ALA A 92 4.65 -4.91 13.07
CA ALA A 92 4.99 -5.42 11.74
C ALA A 92 4.22 -4.70 10.62
N LEU A 93 2.93 -4.44 10.81
CA LEU A 93 2.12 -3.69 9.85
C LEU A 93 2.59 -2.23 9.69
N ASP A 94 2.96 -1.57 10.78
CA ASP A 94 3.50 -0.20 10.73
C ASP A 94 4.84 -0.13 9.97
N ALA A 95 5.72 -1.12 10.17
CA ALA A 95 6.96 -1.24 9.40
C ALA A 95 6.69 -1.42 7.89
N ASN A 96 5.80 -2.35 7.54
CA ASN A 96 5.42 -2.59 6.14
C ASN A 96 4.80 -1.34 5.49
N LEU A 97 3.98 -0.60 6.23
CA LEU A 97 3.36 0.63 5.75
C LEU A 97 4.40 1.74 5.51
N LYS A 98 5.41 1.85 6.37
CA LYS A 98 6.54 2.76 6.17
C LYS A 98 7.34 2.41 4.91
N GLU A 99 7.62 1.13 4.68
CA GLU A 99 8.32 0.67 3.49
C GLU A 99 7.51 0.95 2.20
N ALA A 100 6.22 0.62 2.20
CA ALA A 100 5.32 0.90 1.07
C ALA A 100 5.29 2.40 0.74
N ASN A 101 5.16 3.26 1.75
CA ASN A 101 5.18 4.71 1.58
C ASN A 101 6.52 5.22 1.00
N GLN A 102 7.65 4.62 1.38
CA GLN A 102 8.95 4.97 0.80
C GLN A 102 9.04 4.53 -0.67
N GLN A 103 8.53 3.35 -1.01
CA GLN A 103 8.49 2.88 -2.40
C GLN A 103 7.62 3.79 -3.27
N ASP A 104 6.45 4.20 -2.77
CA ASP A 104 5.56 5.09 -3.50
C ASP A 104 6.18 6.46 -3.73
N LYS A 105 6.87 7.03 -2.73
CA LYS A 105 7.65 8.27 -2.91
C LYS A 105 8.69 8.14 -4.03
N ARG A 106 9.45 7.05 -4.06
CA ARG A 106 10.45 6.80 -5.13
C ARG A 106 9.80 6.69 -6.51
N LYS A 107 8.66 6.01 -6.63
CA LYS A 107 7.91 5.91 -7.89
C LYS A 107 7.38 7.27 -8.34
N ILE A 108 6.87 8.08 -7.42
CA ILE A 108 6.40 9.44 -7.72
C ILE A 108 7.55 10.30 -8.23
N GLU A 109 8.72 10.27 -7.58
CA GLU A 109 9.91 10.99 -8.04
C GLU A 109 10.36 10.51 -9.43
N GLU A 110 10.34 9.21 -9.71
CA GLU A 110 10.66 8.66 -11.02
C GLU A 110 9.67 9.13 -12.11
N LEU A 111 8.37 9.12 -11.80
CA LEU A 111 7.33 9.62 -12.71
C LEU A 111 7.49 11.11 -12.99
N GLN A 112 7.86 11.91 -11.99
CA GLN A 112 8.13 13.33 -12.17
C GLN A 112 9.31 13.56 -13.12
N ARG A 113 10.42 12.83 -12.93
CA ARG A 113 11.59 12.90 -13.82
C ARG A 113 11.24 12.52 -15.26
N LYS A 114 10.53 11.39 -15.45
CA LYS A 114 10.07 10.96 -16.78
C LYS A 114 9.13 11.96 -17.42
N SER A 115 8.27 12.62 -16.65
CA SER A 115 7.39 13.68 -17.15
C SER A 115 8.19 14.89 -17.64
N GLU A 116 9.25 15.30 -16.93
CA GLU A 116 10.12 16.38 -17.37
C GLU A 116 10.92 16.03 -18.62
N GLU A 117 11.43 14.80 -18.71
CA GLU A 117 12.11 14.29 -19.90
C GLU A 117 11.19 14.27 -21.12
N LEU A 118 9.94 13.83 -20.95
CA LEU A 118 8.92 13.83 -22.00
C LEU A 118 8.66 15.25 -22.51
N LYS A 119 8.48 16.23 -21.62
CA LYS A 119 8.29 17.65 -22.00
C LYS A 119 9.47 18.18 -22.81
N LYS A 120 10.71 17.80 -22.46
CA LYS A 120 11.91 18.17 -23.23
C LYS A 120 11.90 17.54 -24.61
N ALA A 121 11.56 16.25 -24.71
CA ALA A 121 11.46 15.55 -25.98
C ALA A 121 10.38 16.17 -26.89
N GLU A 122 9.20 16.48 -26.35
CA GLU A 122 8.12 17.16 -27.07
C GLU A 122 8.57 18.52 -27.61
N SER A 123 9.30 19.31 -26.83
CA SER A 123 9.85 20.59 -27.31
C SER A 123 10.85 20.42 -28.45
N ILE A 124 11.69 19.38 -28.40
CA ILE A 124 12.65 19.07 -29.47
C ILE A 124 11.91 18.64 -30.74
N VAL A 125 10.90 17.79 -30.62
CA VAL A 125 10.07 17.34 -31.74
C VAL A 125 9.39 18.55 -32.39
N ALA A 126 8.74 19.41 -31.61
CA ALA A 126 8.09 20.62 -32.11
C ALA A 126 9.05 21.55 -32.88
N LYS A 127 10.30 21.70 -32.40
CA LYS A 127 11.34 22.46 -33.11
C LYS A 127 11.74 21.80 -34.43
N LYS A 128 11.90 20.48 -34.45
CA LYS A 128 12.22 19.72 -35.67
C LYS A 128 11.10 19.82 -36.69
N ASP A 129 9.85 19.71 -36.26
CA ASP A 129 8.68 19.84 -37.14
C ASP A 129 8.62 21.23 -37.78
N ALA A 130 8.93 22.29 -37.02
CA ALA A 130 9.01 23.65 -37.56
C ALA A 130 10.12 23.82 -38.59
N VAL A 131 11.27 23.16 -38.39
CA VAL A 131 12.38 23.15 -39.37
C VAL A 131 12.01 22.38 -40.63
N ILE A 132 11.39 21.20 -40.48
CA ILE A 132 10.93 20.39 -41.62
C ILE A 132 9.98 21.21 -42.50
N LYS A 133 8.97 21.87 -41.91
CA LYS A 133 8.05 22.73 -42.65
C LYS A 133 8.75 23.83 -43.45
N LYS A 134 9.76 24.48 -42.86
CA LYS A 134 10.55 25.50 -43.57
C LYS A 134 11.32 24.91 -44.75
N LEU A 135 11.95 23.75 -44.57
CA LEU A 135 12.69 23.08 -45.64
C LEU A 135 11.74 22.60 -46.76
N GLU A 136 10.54 22.15 -46.42
CA GLU A 136 9.51 21.80 -47.40
C GLU A 136 9.08 23.02 -48.23
N GLU A 137 8.87 24.18 -47.59
CA GLU A 137 8.56 25.44 -48.28
C GLU A 137 9.70 25.90 -49.21
N GLU A 138 10.95 25.81 -48.74
CA GLU A 138 12.14 26.13 -49.53
C GLU A 138 12.29 25.20 -50.74
N LEU A 139 12.12 23.89 -50.53
CA LEU A 139 12.14 22.89 -51.59
C LEU A 139 11.08 23.19 -52.65
N GLU A 140 9.87 23.55 -52.25
CA GLU A 140 8.79 23.89 -53.17
C GLU A 140 9.06 25.20 -53.93
N SER A 141 9.75 26.15 -53.31
CA SER A 141 10.23 27.37 -53.99
C SER A 141 11.30 27.06 -55.04
N ILE A 142 12.24 26.16 -54.71
CA ILE A 142 13.29 25.71 -55.62
C ILE A 142 12.68 24.97 -56.81
N LYS A 143 11.78 24.00 -56.57
CA LYS A 143 11.07 23.29 -57.65
C LYS A 143 10.33 24.24 -58.59
N ARG A 144 9.68 25.28 -58.05
CA ARG A 144 9.02 26.32 -58.86
C ARG A 144 10.02 27.17 -59.66
N ARG A 145 11.21 27.46 -59.13
CA ARG A 145 12.27 28.18 -59.86
C ARG A 145 12.86 27.30 -60.96
N GLU A 146 13.16 26.04 -60.65
CA GLU A 146 13.65 25.05 -61.59
C GLU A 146 12.68 24.87 -62.77
N GLY A 147 11.39 24.66 -62.49
CA GLY A 147 10.36 24.55 -63.54
C GLY A 147 10.28 25.79 -64.44
N ARG A 148 10.42 26.99 -63.87
CA ARG A 148 10.49 28.24 -64.66
C ARG A 148 11.74 28.32 -65.53
N LEU A 149 12.91 28.00 -64.97
CA LEU A 149 14.18 28.01 -65.70
C LEU A 149 14.15 26.99 -66.84
N LYS A 150 13.67 25.78 -66.57
CA LYS A 150 13.49 24.74 -67.57
C LYS A 150 12.59 25.22 -68.71
N GLY A 151 11.45 25.84 -68.40
CA GLY A 151 10.55 26.39 -69.43
C GLY A 151 11.12 27.56 -70.24
N ILE A 152 12.07 28.34 -69.69
CA ILE A 152 12.81 29.37 -70.45
C ILE A 152 13.84 28.72 -71.36
N LEU A 153 14.63 27.80 -70.81
CA LEU A 153 15.71 27.14 -71.52
C LEU A 153 15.18 26.23 -72.64
N GLU A 154 14.05 25.56 -72.44
CA GLU A 154 13.36 24.78 -73.50
C GLU A 154 12.91 25.64 -74.70
N ARG A 155 12.86 26.98 -74.58
CA ARG A 155 12.61 27.87 -75.72
C ARG A 155 13.88 28.25 -76.47
N ASP A 156 15.05 28.09 -75.86
CA ASP A 156 16.35 28.35 -76.50
C ASP A 156 16.73 27.15 -77.40
N LEU A 157 16.93 27.42 -78.69
CA LEU A 157 17.26 26.39 -79.67
C LEU A 157 18.58 25.67 -79.35
N LYS A 158 19.58 26.36 -78.78
CA LYS A 158 20.86 25.75 -78.37
C LYS A 158 20.65 24.78 -77.23
N PHE A 159 19.84 25.16 -76.24
CA PHE A 159 19.54 24.31 -75.11
C PHE A 159 18.66 23.11 -75.49
N ARG A 160 17.70 23.27 -76.41
CA ARG A 160 16.93 22.15 -76.95
C ARG A 160 17.82 21.13 -77.68
N VAL A 161 18.77 21.61 -78.50
CA VAL A 161 19.77 20.74 -79.16
C VAL A 161 20.58 19.99 -78.11
N PHE A 162 21.09 20.70 -77.09
CA PHE A 162 21.85 20.10 -76.00
C PHE A 162 21.05 19.06 -75.20
N LEU A 163 19.79 19.35 -74.82
CA LEU A 163 18.93 18.41 -74.09
C LEU A 163 18.63 17.15 -74.89
N ILE A 164 18.28 17.29 -76.18
CA ILE A 164 18.05 16.13 -77.06
C ILE A 164 19.31 15.25 -77.10
N LEU A 165 20.48 15.87 -77.19
CA LEU A 165 21.76 15.15 -77.19
C LEU A 165 22.09 14.50 -75.83
N GLN A 166 21.68 15.11 -74.71
CA GLN A 166 21.88 14.55 -73.38
C GLN A 166 20.93 13.38 -73.11
N GLU A 167 19.65 13.49 -73.48
CA GLU A 167 18.62 12.46 -73.22
C GLU A 167 18.69 11.30 -74.22
N SER A 168 19.02 11.58 -75.48
CA SER A 168 19.03 10.59 -76.55
C SER A 168 20.42 10.17 -77.02
N GLY A 169 21.47 10.75 -76.44
CA GLY A 169 22.86 10.43 -76.74
C GLY A 169 23.31 10.93 -78.12
N LYS A 170 24.20 10.16 -78.76
CA LYS A 170 24.81 10.50 -80.06
C LYS A 170 23.75 10.57 -81.17
N ARG A 171 23.67 11.69 -81.88
CA ARG A 171 22.72 11.93 -82.99
C ARG A 171 23.42 12.51 -84.22
N SER A 172 22.94 12.16 -85.41
CA SER A 172 23.40 12.81 -86.64
C SER A 172 22.83 14.23 -86.79
N VAL A 173 23.58 15.13 -87.42
CA VAL A 173 23.11 16.51 -87.71
C VAL A 173 21.82 16.48 -88.54
N GLY A 174 21.66 15.50 -89.43
CA GLY A 174 20.44 15.31 -90.22
C GLY A 174 19.22 14.91 -89.39
N GLU A 175 19.38 14.02 -88.40
CA GLU A 175 18.31 13.64 -87.46
C GLU A 175 17.88 14.82 -86.58
N LEU A 176 18.86 15.57 -86.05
CA LEU A 176 18.59 16.76 -85.24
C LEU A 176 17.87 17.85 -86.04
N SER A 177 18.27 18.06 -87.30
CA SER A 177 17.66 19.04 -88.21
C SER A 177 16.19 18.73 -88.46
N LYS A 178 15.85 17.46 -88.70
CA LYS A 178 14.46 17.00 -88.87
C LYS A 178 13.66 17.10 -87.57
N SER A 179 14.26 16.70 -86.45
CA SER A 179 13.57 16.65 -85.14
C SER A 179 13.27 18.05 -84.60
N LEU A 180 14.10 19.04 -84.92
CA LEU A 180 13.95 20.43 -84.47
C LEU A 180 13.32 21.35 -85.53
N GLY A 181 13.09 20.86 -86.75
CA GLY A 181 12.56 21.66 -87.86
C GLY A 181 13.49 22.81 -88.28
N LEU A 182 14.80 22.67 -88.07
CA LEU A 182 15.82 23.68 -88.38
C LEU A 182 16.54 23.35 -89.68
N SER A 183 16.95 24.35 -90.45
CA SER A 183 17.82 24.12 -91.60
C SER A 183 19.19 23.59 -91.17
N ALA A 184 19.83 22.77 -92.02
CA ALA A 184 21.15 22.21 -91.72
C ALA A 184 22.23 23.28 -91.46
N VAL A 185 22.09 24.46 -92.06
CA VAL A 185 23.01 25.60 -91.84
C VAL A 185 22.81 26.19 -90.45
N GLN A 186 21.57 26.50 -90.07
CA GLN A 186 21.24 27.03 -88.73
C GLN A 186 21.67 26.06 -87.62
N LEU A 187 21.43 24.76 -87.84
CA LEU A 187 21.82 23.75 -86.88
C LEU A 187 23.35 23.62 -86.75
N LYS A 188 24.10 23.70 -87.86
CA LYS A 188 25.57 23.70 -87.82
C LYS A 188 26.14 24.92 -87.08
N THR A 189 25.54 26.10 -87.25
CA THR A 189 25.90 27.30 -86.48
C THR A 189 25.67 27.07 -84.98
N ILE A 190 24.49 26.56 -84.61
CA ILE A 190 24.14 26.26 -83.21
C ILE A 190 25.11 25.22 -82.61
N ILE A 191 25.42 24.15 -83.33
CA ILE A 191 26.37 23.11 -82.87
C ILE A 191 27.79 23.68 -82.74
N SER A 192 28.23 24.53 -83.65
CA SER A 192 29.55 25.18 -83.56
C SER A 192 29.64 26.08 -82.33
N GLU A 193 28.59 26.83 -82.03
CA GLU A 193 28.52 27.67 -80.85
C GLU A 193 28.48 26.82 -79.56
N LEU A 194 27.68 25.76 -79.52
CA LEU A 194 27.67 24.81 -78.39
C LEU A 194 29.02 24.13 -78.18
N LYS A 195 29.73 23.80 -79.27
CA LYS A 195 31.09 23.24 -79.22
C LYS A 195 32.09 24.26 -78.67
N SER A 196 31.98 25.54 -79.06
CA SER A 196 32.83 26.61 -78.51
C SER A 196 32.63 26.85 -77.02
N MET A 197 31.43 26.51 -76.52
CA MET A 197 31.08 26.54 -75.09
C MET A 197 31.48 25.25 -74.35
N GLY A 198 32.06 24.25 -75.04
CA GLY A 198 32.44 22.97 -74.45
C GLY A 198 31.27 22.03 -74.12
N LEU A 199 30.07 22.30 -74.63
CA LEU A 199 28.85 21.56 -74.28
C LEU A 199 28.61 20.33 -75.17
N VAL A 200 29.11 20.35 -76.40
CA VAL A 200 28.93 19.25 -77.35
C VAL A 200 30.21 18.98 -78.12
N GLU A 201 30.41 17.73 -78.50
CA GLU A 201 31.48 17.32 -79.39
C GLU A 201 30.94 16.79 -80.72
N LEU A 202 31.80 16.87 -81.73
CA LEU A 202 31.53 16.47 -83.10
C LEU A 202 32.46 15.33 -83.48
N ASP A 203 31.88 14.20 -83.85
CA ASP A 203 32.55 13.04 -84.43
C ASP A 203 31.95 12.76 -85.82
N GLY A 204 32.55 13.39 -86.84
CA GLY A 204 32.03 13.39 -88.20
C GLY A 204 30.70 14.15 -88.31
N GLU A 205 29.67 13.48 -88.84
CA GLU A 205 28.29 14.01 -88.91
C GLU A 205 27.48 13.80 -87.62
N ASN A 206 28.08 13.19 -86.60
CA ASN A 206 27.43 12.92 -85.34
C ASN A 206 27.83 13.94 -84.28
N VAL A 207 26.86 14.35 -83.49
CA VAL A 207 27.00 15.25 -82.35
C VAL A 207 26.59 14.48 -81.10
N PHE A 208 27.26 14.73 -79.98
CA PHE A 208 26.88 14.21 -78.67
C PHE A 208 27.18 15.26 -77.60
N ALA A 209 26.41 15.23 -76.52
CA ALA A 209 26.63 16.11 -75.38
C ALA A 209 27.86 15.66 -74.59
N MET A 210 28.66 16.62 -74.13
CA MET A 210 29.73 16.35 -73.16
C MET A 210 29.07 16.14 -71.79
N SER A 211 29.33 14.99 -71.18
CA SER A 211 28.92 14.70 -69.80
C SER A 211 30.08 15.05 -68.89
N GLU A 212 29.83 15.78 -67.80
CA GLU A 212 30.71 15.72 -66.62
C GLU A 212 30.51 14.37 -65.90
#